data_AF-A0A151S5R6-F1
#
_entry.id   AF-A0A151S5R6-F1
#
_cell.length_a   1.000
_cell.length_b   1.000
_cell.length_c   1.000
_cell.angle_alpha   90.00
_cell.angle_beta   90.00
_cell.angle_gamma   90.00
#
_symmetry.space_group_name_H-M   'P 1'
#
loop_
_entity.id
_entity.type
_entity.pdbx_description
1 polymer ?
#
loop_
_entity_poly.entity_id
_entity_poly.type
_entity_poly.pdbx_seq_one_letter_code
_entity_poly.pdbx_strand_id
1 'polypeptide(L)' 'NTSFISPFIKDELRHTLAKMHSDKSLSLEGFNPSFFKHYWDLCGEDIFKSCESWLSNGFLPPPP' A
#
# COMPACT_ATOMS: atom_id res chain seq x y z
N ASN A 1 -17.46 -17.26 7.72
CA ASN A 1 -17.84 -16.08 6.91
C ASN A 1 -17.73 -14.80 7.73
N THR A 2 -16.53 -14.41 8.17
CA THR A 2 -16.30 -13.15 8.94
C THR A 2 -15.13 -12.32 8.40
N SER A 3 -14.47 -12.74 7.33
CA SER A 3 -13.21 -12.15 6.84
C SER A 3 -13.32 -10.79 6.14
N PHE A 4 -14.51 -10.19 6.06
CA PHE A 4 -14.74 -8.91 5.36
C PHE A 4 -14.78 -7.69 6.28
N ILE A 5 -14.61 -7.88 7.59
CA ILE A 5 -14.70 -6.81 8.61
C ILE A 5 -13.39 -6.72 9.43
N SER A 6 -12.33 -7.38 8.99
CA SER A 6 -11.04 -7.29 9.69
C SER A 6 -10.54 -5.84 9.58
N PRO A 7 -10.12 -5.21 10.69
CA PRO A 7 -9.58 -3.86 10.65
C PRO A 7 -8.33 -3.86 9.76
N PHE A 8 -8.25 -2.86 8.88
CA PHE A 8 -7.06 -2.64 8.07
C PHE A 8 -5.89 -2.28 8.98
N ILE A 9 -4.87 -3.12 9.05
CA ILE A 9 -3.73 -2.94 9.95
C ILE A 9 -2.42 -2.74 9.17
N LYS A 10 -1.61 -1.81 9.66
CA LYS A 10 -0.34 -1.41 9.04
C LYS A 10 0.63 -2.58 8.83
N ASP A 11 0.64 -3.54 9.75
CA ASP A 11 1.50 -4.71 9.65
C ASP A 11 1.07 -5.63 8.50
N GLU A 12 -0.24 -5.84 8.28
CA GLU A 12 -0.74 -6.58 7.12
C GLU A 12 -0.42 -5.87 5.80
N LEU A 13 -0.51 -4.54 5.76
CA LEU A 13 -0.14 -3.76 4.59
C LEU A 13 1.35 -3.95 4.26
N ARG A 14 2.22 -3.85 5.27
CA ARG A 14 3.66 -4.11 5.15
C ARG A 14 3.94 -5.53 4.66
N HIS A 15 3.29 -6.52 5.27
CA HIS A 15 3.50 -7.93 4.96
C HIS A 15 3.01 -8.27 3.54
N THR A 16 1.89 -7.68 3.12
CA THR A 16 1.36 -7.81 1.77
C THR A 16 2.27 -7.14 0.74
N LEU A 17 2.74 -5.92 1.02
CA LEU A 17 3.76 -5.24 0.21
C LEU A 17 5.01 -6.10 0.05
N ALA A 18 5.52 -6.70 1.13
CA ALA A 18 6.68 -7.60 1.11
C ALA A 18 6.46 -8.81 0.18
N LYS A 19 5.25 -9.36 0.16
CA LYS A 19 4.83 -10.49 -0.69
C LYS A 19 4.57 -10.11 -2.15
N MET A 20 4.40 -8.82 -2.48
CA MET A 20 4.28 -8.40 -3.88
C MET A 20 5.60 -8.71 -4.62
N HIS A 21 5.50 -9.48 -5.71
CA HIS A 21 6.63 -9.80 -6.57
C HIS A 21 7.21 -8.50 -7.16
N SER A 22 8.50 -8.25 -6.93
CA SER A 22 9.21 -7.07 -7.43
C SER A 22 9.24 -6.96 -8.96
N ASP A 23 8.85 -8.01 -9.67
CA ASP A 23 8.88 -8.10 -11.14
C ASP A 23 7.63 -7.48 -11.80
N LYS A 24 6.54 -7.27 -11.06
CA LYS A 24 5.35 -6.58 -11.59
C LYS A 24 5.50 -5.08 -11.45
N SER A 25 6.25 -4.49 -12.39
CA SER A 25 5.93 -3.25 -13.10
C SER A 25 7.20 -2.44 -13.38
N LEU A 26 7.68 -2.54 -14.60
CA LEU A 26 8.35 -1.43 -15.30
C LEU A 26 7.28 -0.36 -15.60
N SER A 27 6.68 0.23 -14.57
CA SER A 27 5.92 1.45 -14.75
C SER A 27 6.93 2.57 -15.01
N LEU A 28 6.67 3.33 -16.06
CA LEU A 28 7.49 4.41 -16.61
C LEU A 28 8.06 5.41 -15.55
N GLU A 29 7.47 5.45 -14.36
CA GLU A 29 7.82 6.31 -13.22
C GLU A 29 8.78 5.67 -12.18
N GLY A 30 9.27 4.44 -12.37
CA GLY A 30 10.33 3.86 -11.53
C GLY A 30 9.95 3.48 -10.08
N PHE A 31 8.72 3.76 -9.64
CA PHE A 31 8.21 3.34 -8.34
C PHE A 31 7.80 1.87 -8.34
N ASN A 32 8.78 1.00 -8.17
CA ASN A 32 8.56 -0.43 -8.00
C ASN A 32 8.20 -0.76 -6.53
N PRO A 33 7.59 -1.93 -6.26
CA PRO A 33 7.32 -2.39 -4.90
C PRO A 33 8.58 -2.42 -4.00
N SER A 34 9.78 -2.57 -4.57
CA SER A 34 11.04 -2.54 -3.83
C SER A 34 11.36 -1.16 -3.25
N PHE A 35 10.97 -0.07 -3.90
CA PHE A 35 11.08 1.30 -3.36
C PHE A 35 10.30 1.42 -2.05
N PHE A 36 9.01 1.04 -2.07
CA PHE A 36 8.16 1.09 -0.89
C PHE A 36 8.59 0.13 0.22
N LYS A 37 9.20 -1.02 -0.13
CA LYS A 37 9.82 -1.92 0.84
C LYS A 37 11.03 -1.30 1.52
N HIS A 38 11.91 -0.64 0.76
CA HIS A 38 13.15 -0.06 1.28
C HIS A 38 12.90 1.19 2.13
N TYR A 39 11.97 2.05 1.70
CA TYR A 39 11.64 3.31 2.37
C TYR A 39 10.42 3.20 3.30
N TRP A 40 10.01 1.99 3.67
CA TRP A 40 8.82 1.76 4.51
C TRP A 40 8.88 2.51 5.84
N ASP A 41 10.05 2.60 6.48
CA ASP A 41 10.20 3.33 7.74
C ASP A 41 10.06 4.86 7.57
N LEU A 42 10.22 5.38 6.35
CA LEU A 42 10.10 6.81 6.04
C LEU A 42 8.69 7.18 5.57
N CYS A 43 8.05 6.37 4.71
CA CYS A 43 6.76 6.70 4.11
C CYS A 43 5.62 5.74 4.45
N GLY A 44 5.88 4.64 5.17
CA GLY A 44 4.89 3.59 5.44
C GLY A 44 3.72 4.05 6.32
N GLU A 45 3.92 5.07 7.16
CA GLU A 45 2.82 5.70 7.92
C GLU A 45 1.88 6.49 7.01
N ASP A 46 2.43 7.32 6.12
CA ASP A 46 1.63 8.12 5.19
C ASP A 46 0.91 7.25 4.15
N ILE A 47 1.58 6.19 3.68
CA ILE A 47 0.97 5.19 2.80
C ILE A 47 -0.19 4.49 3.52
N PHE A 48 0.01 4.08 4.78
CA PHE A 48 -1.05 3.45 5.57
C PHE A 48 -2.27 4.36 5.74
N LYS A 49 -2.07 5.61 6.18
CA LYS A 49 -3.16 6.59 6.35
C LYS A 49 -3.88 6.90 5.04
N SER A 50 -3.13 6.98 3.94
CA SER A 50 -3.72 7.19 2.61
C SER A 50 -4.59 6.00 2.21
N CYS A 51 -4.08 4.78 2.32
CA CYS A 51 -4.85 3.57 2.05
C CYS A 51 -6.07 3.43 2.97
N GLU A 52 -5.93 3.73 4.26
CA GLU A 52 -7.03 3.72 5.22
C GLU A 52 -8.12 4.72 4.82
N SER A 53 -7.73 5.95 4.48
CA SER A 53 -8.64 6.98 3.98
C SER A 53 -9.35 6.55 2.69
N TRP A 54 -8.65 5.92 1.74
CA TRP A 54 -9.25 5.45 0.49
C TRP A 54 -10.21 4.28 0.71
N LEU A 55 -9.85 3.34 1.58
CA LEU A 55 -10.71 2.20 1.93
C LEU A 55 -11.96 2.64 2.70
N SER A 56 -11.83 3.66 3.56
CA SER A 56 -12.94 4.24 4.31
C SER A 56 -13.85 5.11 3.45
N ASN A 57 -13.29 5.91 2.55
CA ASN A 57 -14.05 6.88 1.76
C ASN A 57 -14.49 6.32 0.40
N GLY A 58 -13.86 5.27 -0.10
CA GLY A 58 -14.15 4.66 -1.40
C GLY A 58 -13.62 5.43 -2.62
N PHE A 59 -12.78 6.45 -2.42
CA PHE A 59 -12.23 7.29 -3.49
C PHE A 59 -10.70 7.28 -3.51
N LEU A 60 -10.14 7.12 -4.70
CA LEU A 60 -8.71 7.32 -4.97
C LEU A 60 -8.43 8.82 -5.18
N PRO A 61 -7.19 9.27 -4.94
CA PRO A 61 -6.81 10.65 -5.23
C PRO A 61 -6.97 10.90 -6.74
N PRO A 62 -7.38 12.11 -7.15
CA PRO A 62 -7.41 12.46 -8.56
C PRO A 62 -6.00 12.32 -9.18
N PRO A 63 -5.90 11.92 -10.45
CA PRO A 63 -4.61 11.88 -11.13
C PRO A 63 -3.98 13.29 -11.15
N PRO A 64 -2.64 13.37 -11.11
CA PRO A 64 -1.93 14.65 -11.22
C PRO A 64 -2.18 15.35 -12.56
#